data_AF-N8UBG2-F1
#
_entry.id   AF-N8UBG2-F1
#
_cell.length_a   1.000
_cell.length_b   1.000
_cell.length_c   1.000
_cell.angle_alpha   90.00
_cell.angle_beta   90.00
_cell.angle_gamma   90.00
#
_symmetry.space_group_name_H-M   'P 1'
#
loop_
_entity.id
_entity.type
_entity.pdbx_description
1 polymer ?
#
loop_
_entity_poly.entity_id
_entity_poly.type
_entity_poly.pdbx_seq_one_letter_code
_entity_poly.pdbx_strand_id
1 'polypeptide(L)'
;TGNLAANAVIYDSATKDTITLAGTNGTKLTGLQDATLDATSKDAVTGKQLHATNTALTDGLALKADQTALTTGLANTLTDAKGYTDVEVGKLDTKLGTEVGTLNNRITNEVGTLNTTISGIDGRVITNTNDIAALQSGLGGISANAVVYDSATKDTITLAGTNGTKLTGLQDATLDATSKDAV
;
A
#
# COMPACT_ATOMS: atom_id res chain seq x y z
N THR A 1 -10.16 31.27 100.43
CA THR A 1 -9.07 31.55 99.48
C THR A 1 -8.95 30.38 98.51
N GLY A 2 -10.00 30.18 97.71
CA GLY A 2 -10.16 29.01 96.86
C GLY A 2 -9.85 29.31 95.40
N ASN A 3 -9.45 28.26 94.69
CA ASN A 3 -9.67 28.08 93.25
C ASN A 3 -8.77 28.84 92.24
N LEU A 4 -7.83 29.71 92.67
CA LEU A 4 -6.89 30.31 91.70
C LEU A 4 -5.91 29.27 91.12
N ALA A 5 -5.39 28.37 91.96
CA ALA A 5 -4.50 27.29 91.52
C ALA A 5 -5.18 26.26 90.60
N ALA A 6 -6.51 26.11 90.68
CA ALA A 6 -7.24 25.11 89.90
C ALA A 6 -7.69 25.61 88.51
N ASN A 7 -7.70 26.93 88.27
CA ASN A 7 -8.09 27.52 86.97
C ASN A 7 -6.94 28.27 86.27
N ALA A 8 -5.77 28.39 86.90
CA ALA A 8 -4.61 29.06 86.30
C ALA A 8 -3.91 28.14 85.29
N VAL A 9 -3.42 28.73 84.19
CA VAL A 9 -2.43 28.09 83.32
C VAL A 9 -1.05 28.28 83.97
N ILE A 10 -0.31 27.19 84.14
CA ILE A 10 0.98 27.16 84.83
C ILE A 10 2.05 26.52 83.94
N TYR A 11 3.31 26.89 84.18
CA TYR A 11 4.46 26.21 83.56
C TYR A 11 4.66 24.84 84.18
N ASP A 12 5.20 23.92 83.38
CA ASP A 12 5.46 22.54 83.82
C ASP A 12 6.63 22.47 84.83
N SER A 13 7.56 23.44 84.77
CA SER A 13 8.73 23.50 85.64
C SER A 13 9.20 24.94 85.91
N ALA A 14 10.21 25.09 86.78
CA ALA A 14 10.82 26.38 87.08
C ALA A 14 11.58 27.02 85.89
N THR A 15 11.97 26.24 84.86
CA THR A 15 12.70 26.75 83.68
C THR A 15 11.78 27.49 82.69
N LYS A 16 10.46 27.28 82.78
CA LYS A 16 9.42 27.94 81.96
C LYS A 16 9.49 27.63 80.46
N ASP A 17 10.07 26.48 80.09
CA ASP A 17 10.21 26.08 78.69
C ASP A 17 8.90 25.55 78.10
N THR A 18 8.04 24.93 78.91
CA THR A 18 6.82 24.26 78.45
C THR A 18 5.60 24.58 79.31
N ILE A 19 4.44 24.55 78.66
CA ILE A 19 3.11 24.61 79.28
C ILE A 19 2.32 23.43 78.72
N THR A 20 1.89 22.52 79.58
CA THR A 20 0.99 21.44 79.22
C THR A 20 -0.47 21.84 79.51
N LEU A 21 -1.29 21.87 78.46
CA LEU A 21 -2.70 22.20 78.57
C LEU A 21 -3.53 20.95 78.95
N ALA A 22 -4.01 20.89 80.19
CA ALA A 22 -4.57 19.68 80.80
C ALA A 22 -6.04 19.33 80.42
N GLY A 23 -6.61 19.97 79.39
CA GLY A 23 -7.95 19.64 78.92
C GLY A 23 -8.02 18.20 78.38
N THR A 24 -9.01 17.41 78.79
CA THR A 24 -9.14 15.99 78.40
C THR A 24 -9.33 15.78 76.88
N ASN A 25 -9.86 16.79 76.17
CA ASN A 25 -9.98 16.84 74.71
C ASN A 25 -9.02 17.87 74.09
N GLY A 26 -7.99 18.30 74.82
CA GLY A 26 -7.19 19.48 74.55
C GLY A 26 -7.84 20.77 75.04
N THR A 27 -7.09 21.87 74.99
CA THR A 27 -7.56 23.21 75.39
C THR A 27 -7.48 24.16 74.20
N LYS A 28 -8.61 24.79 73.87
CA LYS A 28 -8.67 25.80 72.80
C LYS A 28 -8.14 27.15 73.33
N LEU A 29 -7.17 27.72 72.65
CA LEU A 29 -6.76 29.12 72.86
C LEU A 29 -7.53 30.00 71.87
N THR A 30 -8.18 31.05 72.37
CA THR A 30 -9.00 31.98 71.56
C THR A 30 -8.62 33.42 71.88
N GLY A 31 -9.06 34.37 71.05
CA GLY A 31 -8.74 35.79 71.23
C GLY A 31 -7.29 36.16 70.88
N LEU A 32 -6.57 35.31 70.15
CA LEU A 32 -5.24 35.62 69.64
C LEU A 32 -5.32 36.72 68.57
N GLN A 33 -4.42 37.69 68.66
CA GLN A 33 -4.15 38.62 67.56
C GLN A 33 -3.42 37.87 66.43
N ASP A 34 -3.65 38.28 65.19
CA ASP A 34 -2.89 37.74 64.05
C ASP A 34 -1.39 37.98 64.27
N ALA A 35 -0.60 36.91 64.14
CA ALA A 35 0.85 36.95 64.29
C ALA A 35 1.50 37.85 63.23
N THR A 36 2.62 38.47 63.57
CA THR A 36 3.52 38.96 62.51
C THR A 36 4.20 37.76 61.87
N LEU A 37 4.07 37.60 60.55
CA LEU A 37 4.64 36.47 59.81
C LEU A 37 5.97 36.86 59.16
N ASP A 38 7.06 36.67 59.90
CA ASP A 38 8.44 36.84 59.42
C ASP A 38 9.34 35.68 59.89
N ALA A 39 10.59 35.64 59.41
CA ALA A 39 11.52 34.55 59.69
C ALA A 39 11.96 34.43 61.17
N THR A 40 11.73 35.46 61.97
CA THR A 40 12.16 35.53 63.38
C THR A 40 11.01 35.43 64.37
N SER A 41 9.77 35.58 63.91
CA SER A 41 8.56 35.56 64.73
C SER A 41 8.46 34.34 65.63
N LYS A 42 8.00 34.58 66.86
CA LYS A 42 7.67 33.57 67.87
C LYS A 42 6.19 33.63 68.27
N ASP A 43 5.40 34.38 67.53
CA ASP A 43 3.97 34.56 67.77
C ASP A 43 3.20 33.28 67.40
N ALA A 44 2.14 32.99 68.14
CA ALA A 44 1.21 31.94 67.77
C ALA A 44 0.36 32.39 66.58
N VAL A 45 0.29 31.57 65.54
CA VAL A 45 -0.53 31.86 64.34
C VAL A 45 -2.00 31.59 64.59
N THR A 46 -2.86 32.44 64.03
CA THR A 46 -4.32 32.26 64.13
C THR A 46 -4.84 31.31 63.04
N GLY A 47 -6.01 30.72 63.26
CA GLY A 47 -6.70 29.94 62.23
C GLY A 47 -7.01 30.74 60.96
N LYS A 48 -7.19 32.07 61.07
CA LYS A 48 -7.38 32.96 59.92
C LYS A 48 -6.15 33.00 59.02
N GLN A 49 -4.95 33.09 59.59
CA GLN A 49 -3.69 33.13 58.85
C GLN A 49 -3.38 31.79 58.17
N LEU A 50 -3.59 30.68 58.87
CA LEU A 50 -3.45 29.34 58.28
C LEU A 50 -4.46 29.11 57.15
N HIS A 51 -5.71 29.54 57.34
CA HIS A 51 -6.74 29.44 56.32
C HIS A 51 -6.37 30.24 55.06
N ALA A 52 -5.91 31.49 55.20
CA ALA A 52 -5.47 32.30 54.07
C ALA A 52 -4.33 31.62 53.27
N THR A 53 -3.38 30.99 53.97
CA THR A 53 -2.30 30.22 53.34
C THR A 53 -2.84 29.02 52.56
N ASN A 54 -3.76 28.26 53.16
CA ASN A 54 -4.37 27.09 52.52
C ASN A 54 -5.21 27.47 51.29
N THR A 55 -5.91 28.60 51.34
CA THR A 55 -6.64 29.14 50.19
C THR A 55 -5.68 29.51 49.06
N ALA A 56 -4.63 30.27 49.36
CA ALA A 56 -3.62 30.64 48.36
C ALA A 56 -2.92 29.43 47.73
N LEU A 57 -2.64 28.39 48.52
CA LEU A 57 -2.09 27.13 48.02
C LEU A 57 -3.08 26.43 47.07
N THR A 58 -4.35 26.34 47.46
CA THR A 58 -5.40 25.70 46.66
C THR A 58 -5.59 26.43 45.33
N ASP A 59 -5.69 27.76 45.37
CA ASP A 59 -5.84 28.60 44.18
C ASP A 59 -4.62 28.46 43.26
N GLY A 60 -3.40 28.51 43.81
CA GLY A 60 -2.17 28.33 43.05
C GLY A 60 -2.06 26.95 42.37
N LEU A 61 -2.54 25.89 43.02
CA LEU A 61 -2.61 24.55 42.43
C LEU A 61 -3.67 24.48 41.32
N ALA A 62 -4.82 25.16 41.48
CA ALA A 62 -5.85 25.23 40.44
C ALA A 62 -5.35 25.95 39.17
N LEU A 63 -4.55 27.02 39.30
CA LEU A 63 -3.95 27.72 38.15
C LEU A 63 -2.93 26.85 37.40
N LYS A 64 -2.12 26.04 38.10
CA LYS A 64 -1.15 25.13 37.46
C LYS A 64 -1.79 23.87 36.87
N ALA A 65 -3.04 23.59 37.23
CA ALA A 65 -3.81 22.45 36.80
C ALA A 65 -4.87 22.80 35.75
N ASP A 66 -4.65 23.82 34.90
CA ASP A 66 -5.48 24.01 33.71
C ASP A 66 -5.20 22.91 32.66
N GLN A 67 -5.55 21.69 33.05
CA GLN A 67 -5.62 20.48 32.25
C GLN A 67 -6.46 20.73 30.99
N THR A 68 -7.38 21.69 31.03
CA THR A 68 -8.16 22.11 29.86
C THR A 68 -7.24 22.69 28.79
N ALA A 69 -6.39 23.65 29.13
CA ALA A 69 -5.46 24.26 28.17
C ALA A 69 -4.53 23.21 27.52
N LEU A 70 -4.00 22.28 28.32
CA LEU A 70 -3.18 21.18 27.81
C LEU A 70 -3.98 20.24 26.91
N THR A 71 -5.18 19.85 27.33
CA THR A 71 -6.06 18.95 26.56
C THR A 71 -6.48 19.59 25.23
N THR A 72 -6.83 20.87 25.25
CA THR A 72 -7.15 21.65 24.05
C THR A 72 -5.94 21.78 23.13
N GLY A 73 -4.76 22.11 23.67
CA GLY A 73 -3.53 22.19 22.87
C GLY A 73 -3.15 20.87 22.21
N LEU A 74 -3.28 19.75 22.93
CA LEU A 74 -3.05 18.42 22.39
C LEU A 74 -4.09 18.04 21.31
N ALA A 75 -5.37 18.34 21.54
CA ALA A 75 -6.43 18.08 20.57
C ALA A 75 -6.23 18.89 19.26
N ASN A 76 -5.81 20.15 19.38
CA ASN A 76 -5.48 20.98 18.21
C ASN A 76 -4.29 20.39 17.45
N THR A 77 -3.20 20.04 18.15
CA THR A 77 -2.01 19.42 17.55
C THR A 77 -2.36 18.12 16.81
N LEU A 78 -3.20 17.28 17.40
CA LEU A 78 -3.63 16.02 16.77
C LEU A 78 -4.53 16.27 15.55
N THR A 79 -5.39 17.28 15.62
CA THR A 79 -6.26 17.69 14.50
C THR A 79 -5.43 18.19 13.33
N ASP A 80 -4.44 19.05 13.59
CA ASP A 80 -3.53 19.56 12.56
C ASP A 80 -2.72 18.43 11.93
N ALA A 81 -2.12 17.55 12.74
CA ALA A 81 -1.36 16.39 12.27
C ALA A 81 -2.22 15.45 11.40
N LYS A 82 -3.48 15.22 11.79
CA LYS A 82 -4.44 14.46 10.98
C LYS A 82 -4.73 15.18 9.66
N GLY A 83 -4.96 16.49 9.69
CA GLY A 83 -5.21 17.30 8.49
C GLY A 83 -4.07 17.21 7.48
N TYR A 84 -2.81 17.33 7.92
CA TYR A 84 -1.64 17.14 7.06
C TYR A 84 -1.61 15.74 6.44
N THR A 85 -1.86 14.71 7.25
CA THR A 85 -1.85 13.32 6.78
C THR A 85 -2.94 13.06 5.74
N ASP A 86 -4.16 13.54 5.98
CA ASP A 86 -5.30 13.39 5.06
C ASP A 86 -5.02 14.06 3.70
N VAL A 87 -4.38 15.23 3.69
CA VAL A 87 -3.98 15.94 2.45
C VAL A 87 -2.95 15.13 1.66
N GLU A 88 -1.91 14.61 2.31
CA GLU A 88 -0.88 13.82 1.63
C GLU A 88 -1.43 12.49 1.10
N VAL A 89 -2.30 11.82 1.87
CA VAL A 89 -3.00 10.62 1.42
C VAL A 89 -3.88 10.92 0.20
N GLY A 90 -4.63 12.04 0.20
CA GLY A 90 -5.45 12.44 -0.95
C GLY A 90 -4.64 12.73 -2.22
N LYS A 91 -3.44 13.33 -2.07
CA LYS A 91 -2.52 13.52 -3.20
C LYS A 91 -2.03 12.19 -3.77
N LEU A 92 -1.66 11.25 -2.90
CA LEU A 92 -1.21 9.92 -3.30
C LEU A 92 -2.32 9.12 -3.99
N ASP A 93 -3.55 9.18 -3.47
CA ASP A 93 -4.72 8.52 -4.06
C ASP A 93 -5.01 9.06 -5.46
N THR A 94 -5.00 10.39 -5.63
CA THR A 94 -5.18 11.05 -6.93
C THR A 94 -4.09 10.65 -7.93
N LYS A 95 -2.82 10.63 -7.48
CA LYS A 95 -1.68 10.23 -8.31
C LYS A 95 -1.80 8.76 -8.73
N LEU A 96 -2.11 7.87 -7.79
CA LEU A 96 -2.29 6.45 -8.04
C LEU A 96 -3.43 6.19 -9.03
N GLY A 97 -4.57 6.85 -8.84
CA GLY A 97 -5.71 6.74 -9.77
C GLY A 97 -5.35 7.18 -11.19
N THR A 98 -4.59 8.27 -11.32
CA THR A 98 -4.13 8.78 -12.63
C THR A 98 -3.14 7.81 -13.30
N GLU A 99 -2.19 7.27 -12.55
CA GLU A 99 -1.18 6.34 -13.06
C GLU A 99 -1.81 5.00 -13.47
N VAL A 100 -2.69 4.44 -12.63
CA VAL A 100 -3.47 3.23 -12.95
C VAL A 100 -4.34 3.44 -14.18
N GLY A 101 -5.03 4.58 -14.29
CA GLY A 101 -5.83 4.92 -15.47
C GLY A 101 -4.98 5.00 -16.75
N THR A 102 -3.80 5.62 -16.65
CA THR A 102 -2.85 5.72 -17.76
C THR A 102 -2.35 4.34 -18.18
N LEU A 103 -2.01 3.47 -17.23
CA LEU A 103 -1.54 2.12 -17.50
C LEU A 103 -2.65 1.26 -18.13
N ASN A 104 -3.87 1.34 -17.64
CA ASN A 104 -5.02 0.62 -18.20
C ASN A 104 -5.29 1.01 -19.66
N ASN A 105 -5.21 2.30 -19.99
CA ASN A 105 -5.35 2.77 -21.37
C ASN A 105 -4.23 2.24 -22.26
N ARG A 106 -2.97 2.27 -21.79
CA ARG A 106 -1.82 1.72 -22.53
C ARG A 106 -1.98 0.23 -22.80
N ILE A 107 -2.31 -0.56 -21.78
CA ILE A 107 -2.52 -2.00 -21.89
C ILE A 107 -3.65 -2.30 -22.88
N THR A 108 -4.77 -1.58 -22.79
CA THR A 108 -5.91 -1.77 -23.72
C THR A 108 -5.49 -1.51 -25.16
N ASN A 109 -4.72 -0.45 -25.41
CA ASN A 109 -4.24 -0.10 -26.75
C ASN A 109 -3.22 -1.11 -27.30
N GLU A 110 -2.27 -1.55 -26.46
CA GLU A 110 -1.26 -2.55 -26.83
C GLU A 110 -1.93 -3.90 -27.14
N VAL A 111 -2.85 -4.37 -26.29
CA VAL A 111 -3.63 -5.59 -26.52
C VAL A 111 -4.48 -5.48 -27.78
N GLY A 112 -5.12 -4.33 -28.01
CA GLY A 112 -5.88 -4.08 -29.24
C GLY A 112 -5.01 -4.20 -30.49
N THR A 113 -3.83 -3.58 -30.48
CA THR A 113 -2.85 -3.64 -31.57
C THR A 113 -2.34 -5.07 -31.82
N LEU A 114 -2.03 -5.81 -30.75
CA LEU A 114 -1.62 -7.20 -30.82
C LEU A 114 -2.73 -8.08 -31.42
N ASN A 115 -3.99 -7.91 -30.99
CA ASN A 115 -5.12 -8.66 -31.53
C ASN A 115 -5.29 -8.44 -33.04
N THR A 116 -5.20 -7.19 -33.51
CA THR A 116 -5.26 -6.89 -34.95
C THR A 116 -4.10 -7.55 -35.71
N THR A 117 -2.89 -7.51 -35.15
CA THR A 117 -1.70 -8.10 -35.76
C THR A 117 -1.82 -9.62 -35.86
N ILE A 118 -2.22 -10.28 -34.77
CA ILE A 118 -2.43 -11.74 -34.71
C ILE A 118 -3.52 -12.16 -35.68
N SER A 119 -4.66 -11.46 -35.72
CA SER A 119 -5.73 -11.74 -36.68
C SER A 119 -5.26 -11.62 -38.13
N GLY A 120 -4.40 -10.65 -38.43
CA GLY A 120 -3.76 -10.52 -39.74
C GLY A 120 -2.80 -11.65 -40.09
N ILE A 121 -2.03 -12.14 -39.10
CA ILE A 121 -1.17 -13.32 -39.25
C ILE A 121 -2.00 -14.57 -39.49
N ASP A 122 -3.05 -14.80 -38.70
CA ASP A 122 -3.95 -15.95 -38.83
C ASP A 122 -4.58 -15.99 -40.23
N GLY A 123 -5.05 -14.85 -40.74
CA GLY A 123 -5.54 -14.74 -42.11
C GLY A 123 -4.51 -15.15 -43.15
N ARG A 124 -3.26 -14.68 -43.03
CA ARG A 124 -2.16 -15.05 -43.93
C ARG A 124 -1.80 -16.54 -43.81
N VAL A 125 -1.83 -17.11 -42.61
CA VAL A 125 -1.57 -18.55 -42.38
C VAL A 125 -2.64 -19.41 -43.03
N ILE A 126 -3.91 -19.01 -42.93
CA ILE A 126 -5.03 -19.69 -43.62
C ILE A 126 -4.83 -19.65 -45.13
N THR A 127 -4.54 -18.46 -45.70
CA THR A 127 -4.26 -18.32 -47.14
C THR A 127 -3.12 -19.22 -47.58
N ASN A 128 -1.98 -19.15 -46.90
CA ASN A 128 -0.81 -19.98 -47.23
C ASN A 128 -1.12 -21.48 -47.13
N THR A 129 -1.93 -21.89 -46.15
CA THR A 129 -2.34 -23.30 -45.98
C THR A 129 -3.15 -23.77 -47.20
N ASN A 130 -4.10 -22.95 -47.67
CA ASN A 130 -4.90 -23.24 -48.86
C ASN A 130 -4.04 -23.26 -50.13
N ASP A 131 -3.13 -22.30 -50.28
CA ASP A 131 -2.22 -22.21 -51.43
C ASP A 131 -1.30 -23.44 -51.52
N ILE A 132 -0.75 -23.88 -50.38
CA ILE A 132 0.08 -25.09 -50.31
C ILE A 132 -0.73 -26.34 -50.70
N ALA A 133 -1.96 -26.48 -50.22
CA ALA A 133 -2.83 -27.60 -50.60
C ALA A 133 -3.16 -27.59 -52.10
N ALA A 134 -3.41 -26.42 -52.69
CA ALA A 134 -3.65 -26.27 -54.12
C ALA A 134 -2.41 -26.65 -54.95
N LEU A 135 -1.22 -26.19 -54.53
CA LEU A 135 0.05 -26.54 -55.17
C LEU A 135 0.33 -28.05 -55.08
N GLN A 136 0.08 -28.68 -53.94
CA GLN A 136 0.24 -30.12 -53.75
C GLN A 136 -0.70 -30.93 -54.65
N SER A 137 -1.97 -30.51 -54.75
CA SER A 137 -2.94 -31.13 -55.66
C SER A 137 -2.52 -31.00 -57.12
N GLY A 138 -2.09 -29.80 -57.53
CA GLY A 138 -1.57 -29.55 -58.88
C GLY A 138 -0.34 -30.40 -59.20
N LEU A 139 0.61 -30.50 -58.27
CA LEU A 139 1.81 -31.35 -58.42
C LEU A 139 1.44 -32.84 -58.52
N GLY A 140 0.48 -33.31 -57.71
CA GLY A 140 -0.05 -34.66 -57.79
C GLY A 140 -0.66 -34.96 -59.17
N GLY A 141 -1.47 -34.03 -59.69
CA GLY A 141 -2.05 -34.13 -61.04
C GLY A 141 -1.02 -34.13 -62.16
N ILE A 142 0.04 -33.31 -62.07
CA ILE A 142 1.16 -33.32 -63.03
C ILE A 142 1.90 -34.65 -62.95
N SER A 143 2.23 -35.13 -61.74
CA SER A 143 2.98 -36.38 -61.56
C SER A 143 2.25 -37.60 -62.11
N ALA A 144 0.91 -37.62 -62.03
CA ALA A 144 0.09 -38.72 -62.57
C ALA A 144 0.08 -38.79 -64.10
N ASN A 145 0.33 -37.67 -64.78
CA ASN A 145 0.29 -37.57 -66.25
C ASN A 145 1.68 -37.38 -66.88
N ALA A 146 2.72 -37.18 -66.06
CA ALA A 146 4.07 -36.99 -66.54
C ALA A 146 4.64 -38.29 -67.12
N VAL A 147 5.22 -38.21 -68.32
CA VAL A 147 6.09 -39.26 -68.84
C VAL A 147 7.47 -39.06 -68.22
N VAL A 148 7.93 -40.04 -67.44
CA VAL A 148 9.21 -40.02 -66.74
C VAL A 148 10.05 -41.22 -67.14
N TYR A 149 11.36 -41.12 -66.97
CA TYR A 149 12.25 -42.28 -67.09
C TYR A 149 12.02 -43.24 -65.94
N ASP A 150 12.17 -44.53 -66.21
CA ASP A 150 11.97 -45.59 -65.21
C ASP A 150 13.05 -45.55 -64.12
N SER A 151 14.21 -44.96 -64.43
CA SER A 151 15.33 -44.81 -63.50
C SER A 151 16.18 -43.56 -63.79
N ALA A 152 17.09 -43.23 -62.87
CA ALA A 152 18.02 -42.10 -62.99
C ALA A 152 19.03 -42.24 -64.15
N THR A 153 19.28 -43.45 -64.68
CA THR A 153 20.18 -43.66 -65.82
C THR A 153 19.55 -43.22 -67.14
N LYS A 154 18.23 -43.02 -67.16
CA LYS A 154 17.46 -42.61 -68.35
C LYS A 154 17.51 -43.62 -69.50
N ASP A 155 17.69 -44.91 -69.18
CA ASP A 155 17.80 -45.96 -70.19
C ASP A 155 16.44 -46.39 -70.76
N THR A 156 15.36 -46.29 -69.99
CA THR A 156 14.02 -46.74 -70.41
C THR A 156 12.90 -45.80 -69.96
N ILE A 157 11.80 -45.77 -70.72
CA ILE A 157 10.54 -45.10 -70.40
C ILE A 157 9.42 -46.12 -70.56
N THR A 158 8.64 -46.33 -69.50
CA THR A 158 7.43 -47.15 -69.53
C THR A 158 6.18 -46.27 -69.71
N LEU A 159 5.37 -46.58 -70.73
CA LEU A 159 4.12 -45.87 -70.98
C LEU A 159 2.95 -46.60 -70.30
N ALA A 160 2.51 -46.11 -69.16
CA ALA A 160 1.63 -46.81 -68.22
C ALA A 160 0.15 -46.96 -68.63
N GLY A 161 -0.22 -46.64 -69.88
CA GLY A 161 -1.61 -46.81 -70.34
C GLY A 161 -2.06 -48.27 -70.23
N THR A 162 -3.19 -48.54 -69.59
CA THR A 162 -3.70 -49.90 -69.36
C THR A 162 -4.03 -50.68 -70.63
N ASN A 163 -4.30 -49.97 -71.73
CA ASN A 163 -4.51 -50.53 -73.07
C ASN A 163 -3.32 -50.25 -74.01
N GLY A 164 -2.15 -49.92 -73.45
CA GLY A 164 -1.04 -49.29 -74.17
C GLY A 164 -1.27 -47.79 -74.37
N THR A 165 -0.19 -47.06 -74.67
CA THR A 165 -0.23 -45.63 -74.96
C THR A 165 0.01 -45.40 -76.45
N LYS A 166 -0.95 -44.74 -77.12
CA LYS A 166 -0.81 -44.36 -78.52
C LYS A 166 0.09 -43.12 -78.62
N LEU A 167 1.20 -43.23 -79.35
CA LEU A 167 2.00 -42.06 -79.74
C LEU A 167 1.51 -41.57 -81.11
N THR A 168 1.29 -40.27 -81.25
CA THR A 168 0.79 -39.64 -82.48
C THR A 168 1.61 -38.42 -82.80
N GLY A 169 1.69 -38.05 -84.10
CA GLY A 169 2.51 -36.92 -84.54
C GLY A 169 4.01 -37.23 -84.57
N LEU A 170 4.38 -38.52 -84.61
CA LEU A 170 5.75 -38.93 -84.90
C LEU A 170 6.06 -38.71 -86.38
N GLN A 171 7.29 -38.29 -86.67
CA GLN A 171 7.85 -38.29 -88.00
C GLN A 171 8.20 -39.75 -88.39
N ASP A 172 7.98 -40.13 -89.64
CA ASP A 172 8.45 -41.42 -90.15
C ASP A 172 9.96 -41.55 -89.93
N ALA A 173 10.37 -42.68 -89.34
CA ALA A 173 11.77 -42.99 -89.10
C ALA A 173 12.51 -43.31 -90.41
N THR A 174 13.78 -42.90 -90.49
CA THR A 174 14.67 -43.37 -91.56
C THR A 174 15.15 -44.78 -91.21
N LEU A 175 14.88 -45.74 -92.09
CA LEU A 175 15.28 -47.14 -91.89
C LEU A 175 16.67 -47.38 -92.48
N ASP A 176 17.71 -47.26 -91.65
CA ASP A 176 19.10 -47.61 -91.98
C ASP A 176 19.79 -48.39 -90.85
N ALA A 177 20.98 -48.95 -91.13
CA ALA A 177 21.70 -49.84 -90.22
C ALA A 177 22.21 -49.17 -88.93
N THR A 178 22.18 -47.85 -88.85
CA THR A 178 22.66 -47.06 -87.71
C THR A 178 21.54 -46.33 -86.96
N SER A 179 20.33 -46.31 -87.52
CA SER A 179 19.17 -45.61 -86.96
C SER A 179 18.86 -46.05 -85.52
N LYS A 180 18.51 -45.05 -84.69
CA LYS A 180 18.07 -45.20 -83.30
C LYS A 180 16.65 -44.66 -83.10
N ASP A 181 15.99 -44.31 -84.19
CA ASP A 181 14.65 -43.75 -84.16
C ASP A 181 13.64 -44.84 -83.78
N ALA A 182 12.57 -44.42 -83.13
CA ALA A 182 11.41 -45.29 -82.95
C ALA A 182 10.71 -45.49 -84.31
N VAL A 183 10.50 -46.75 -84.68
CA VAL A 183 9.86 -47.19 -85.94
C VAL A 183 8.41 -47.61 -85.71
#